data_AF-A0A1H2BVG9-F1
#
_entry.id   AF-A0A1H2BVG9-F1
#
_cell.length_a   1.000
_cell.length_b   1.000
_cell.length_c   1.000
_cell.angle_alpha   90.00
_cell.angle_beta   90.00
_cell.angle_gamma   90.00
#
_symmetry.space_group_name_H-M   'P 1'
#
loop_
_entity.id
_entity.type
_entity.pdbx_description
1 polymer ?
#
loop_
_entity_poly.entity_id
_entity_poly.type
_entity_poly.pdbx_seq_one_letter_code
_entity_poly.pdbx_strand_id
1 'polypeptide(L)'
;MKMRMSAAMAVLALAMAGIGGTAQAAEHTESSAVRATAQAAYQPAGDVAAQGSARNVRYLWLRYPAPAGSESCTRRTITLEAGKYRWETDHSSPSTRERTIALVAGKYRWVDCIHYFERASGIDVYRHESALQNVRTGGWAHLPDSWLQNGQKPGLVFSWYGSTLTQL
;
A
#
# COMPACT_ATOMS: atom_id res chain seq x y z
N MET A 1 -7.48 -61.87 -19.39
CA MET A 1 -6.98 -62.99 -18.53
C MET A 1 -5.47 -63.09 -18.75
N LYS A 2 -4.69 -63.28 -17.66
CA LYS A 2 -3.21 -63.23 -17.49
C LYS A 2 -2.65 -61.79 -17.30
N MET A 3 -2.35 -61.29 -16.09
CA MET A 3 -1.32 -61.65 -15.07
C MET A 3 0.09 -61.71 -15.66
N ARG A 4 1.20 -61.19 -15.11
CA ARG A 4 1.67 -60.51 -13.87
C ARG A 4 3.05 -59.90 -14.28
N MET A 5 3.72 -58.97 -13.61
CA MET A 5 4.56 -59.12 -12.39
C MET A 5 5.54 -57.90 -12.42
N SER A 6 5.68 -57.11 -11.34
CA SER A 6 6.85 -57.06 -10.43
C SER A 6 8.14 -56.46 -11.06
N ALA A 7 8.97 -55.65 -10.41
CA ALA A 7 9.32 -55.54 -9.00
C ALA A 7 9.96 -54.17 -8.67
N ALA A 8 9.93 -53.85 -7.37
CA ALA A 8 10.67 -52.80 -6.69
C ALA A 8 12.16 -53.18 -6.45
N MET A 9 12.90 -52.26 -5.81
CA MET A 9 14.28 -52.33 -5.23
C MET A 9 15.29 -51.50 -6.04
N ALA A 10 16.21 -50.70 -5.48
CA ALA A 10 16.59 -50.45 -4.09
C ALA A 10 17.36 -49.12 -3.99
N VAL A 11 17.45 -48.65 -2.74
CA VAL A 11 18.22 -47.53 -2.20
C VAL A 11 19.73 -47.70 -2.44
N LEU A 12 20.43 -46.60 -2.74
CA LEU A 12 21.84 -46.47 -2.39
C LEU A 12 22.10 -45.06 -1.83
N ALA A 13 22.33 -44.99 -0.52
CA ALA A 13 22.95 -43.86 0.15
C ALA A 13 24.42 -44.20 0.37
N LEU A 14 25.33 -43.29 0.05
CA LEU A 14 26.69 -43.29 0.59
C LEU A 14 27.09 -41.84 0.91
N ALA A 15 27.38 -41.60 2.18
CA ALA A 15 28.06 -40.42 2.67
C ALA A 15 29.58 -40.65 2.67
N MET A 16 30.37 -39.58 2.64
CA MET A 16 31.48 -39.30 3.58
C MET A 16 32.35 -38.12 3.07
N ALA A 17 32.94 -37.43 4.03
CA ALA A 17 33.57 -36.11 3.99
C ALA A 17 35.04 -36.06 3.50
N GLY A 18 35.59 -34.84 3.27
CA GLY A 18 37.04 -34.62 3.39
C GLY A 18 37.73 -33.60 2.46
N ILE A 19 37.72 -32.31 2.86
CA ILE A 19 38.85 -31.35 2.98
C ILE A 19 40.02 -31.39 1.95
N GLY A 20 40.22 -30.27 1.24
CA GLY A 20 41.55 -29.68 0.96
C GLY A 20 41.94 -29.40 -0.50
N GLY A 21 42.27 -28.14 -0.84
CA GLY A 21 43.10 -27.84 -2.03
C GLY A 21 42.83 -26.58 -2.87
N THR A 22 43.02 -25.39 -2.28
CA THR A 22 43.53 -24.11 -2.84
C THR A 22 43.23 -23.61 -4.28
N ALA A 23 42.70 -22.38 -4.28
CA ALA A 23 43.11 -21.19 -5.05
C ALA A 23 42.74 -21.06 -6.54
N GLN A 24 41.74 -20.20 -6.80
CA GLN A 24 41.97 -19.01 -7.62
C GLN A 24 41.12 -17.85 -7.10
N ALA A 25 41.81 -16.83 -6.63
CA ALA A 25 41.27 -15.53 -6.28
C ALA A 25 40.96 -14.74 -7.56
N ALA A 26 39.76 -14.17 -7.61
CA ALA A 26 39.48 -12.95 -8.35
C ALA A 26 38.55 -12.14 -7.44
N GLU A 27 39.15 -11.31 -6.59
CA GLU A 27 38.47 -10.21 -5.89
C GLU A 27 38.23 -9.05 -6.86
N HIS A 28 37.34 -8.16 -6.41
CA HIS A 28 36.89 -6.89 -7.00
C HIS A 28 35.74 -7.06 -8.01
N THR A 29 34.52 -6.58 -7.74
CA THR A 29 34.14 -5.38 -6.99
C THR A 29 32.73 -5.51 -6.45
N GLU A 30 32.54 -5.01 -5.23
CA GLU A 30 31.27 -4.73 -4.59
C GLU A 30 30.23 -4.15 -5.56
N SER A 31 29.04 -4.73 -5.56
CA SER A 31 27.84 -3.91 -5.62
C SER A 31 26.90 -4.44 -4.56
N SER A 32 27.15 -3.98 -3.33
CA SER A 32 26.11 -3.77 -2.35
C SER A 32 25.02 -2.94 -3.03
N ALA A 33 24.06 -3.60 -3.65
CA ALA A 33 22.83 -2.98 -4.07
C ALA A 33 22.07 -2.65 -2.80
N VAL A 34 22.40 -1.46 -2.30
CA VAL A 34 21.77 -0.74 -1.21
C VAL A 34 20.27 -1.01 -1.24
N ARG A 35 19.77 -1.67 -0.19
CA ARG A 35 18.37 -1.53 0.22
C ARG A 35 18.15 -0.03 0.37
N ALA A 36 17.60 0.61 -0.66
CA ALA A 36 17.14 1.97 -0.56
C ALA A 36 15.86 1.96 0.29
N THR A 37 16.04 1.79 1.60
CA THR A 37 15.08 2.26 2.58
C THR A 37 15.08 3.77 2.48
N ALA A 38 14.26 4.32 1.59
CA ALA A 38 13.80 5.70 1.71
C ALA A 38 12.85 5.77 2.92
N GLN A 39 13.41 5.63 4.13
CA GLN A 39 12.78 6.12 5.34
C GLN A 39 12.96 7.63 5.35
N ALA A 40 12.11 8.32 4.59
CA ALA A 40 11.63 9.59 5.11
C ALA A 40 10.77 9.22 6.32
N ALA A 41 11.35 9.30 7.51
CA ALA A 41 10.61 9.21 8.76
C ALA A 41 9.62 10.38 8.78
N TYR A 42 8.40 10.11 8.30
CA TYR A 42 7.27 10.98 8.49
C TYR A 42 7.02 11.02 9.99
N GLN A 43 7.37 12.13 10.61
CA GLN A 43 6.99 12.44 11.98
C GLN A 43 5.46 12.35 12.03
N PRO A 44 4.86 11.48 12.87
CA PRO A 44 3.43 11.52 13.07
C PRO A 44 3.12 12.89 13.66
N ALA A 45 2.48 13.75 12.86
CA ALA A 45 1.83 14.94 13.39
C ALA A 45 0.97 14.47 14.58
N GLY A 46 1.24 15.04 15.75
CA GLY A 46 0.64 14.63 17.02
C GLY A 46 -0.88 14.62 16.97
N ASP A 47 -1.51 14.15 18.05
CA ASP A 47 -2.97 14.09 18.21
C ASP A 47 -3.59 15.50 18.02
N VAL A 48 -3.86 15.90 16.79
CA VAL A 48 -4.57 17.14 16.47
C VAL A 48 -6.05 16.87 16.66
N ALA A 49 -6.66 17.54 17.63
CA ALA A 49 -8.10 17.64 17.73
C ALA A 49 -8.61 18.34 16.46
N ALA A 50 -9.44 17.65 15.69
CA ALA A 50 -10.00 18.20 14.47
C ALA A 50 -11.13 19.20 14.80
N GLN A 51 -10.79 20.44 15.18
CA GLN A 51 -11.75 21.54 15.09
C GLN A 51 -11.73 22.06 13.65
N GLY A 52 -12.85 21.87 12.92
CA GLY A 52 -13.05 22.37 11.56
C GLY A 52 -12.74 21.32 10.48
N SER A 53 -11.47 21.03 10.21
CA SER A 53 -11.08 20.04 9.19
C SER A 53 -9.76 19.34 9.52
N ALA A 54 -9.65 18.07 9.12
CA ALA A 54 -8.44 17.27 9.21
C ALA A 54 -8.13 16.64 7.85
N ARG A 55 -6.84 16.47 7.54
CA ARG A 55 -6.37 15.91 6.26
C ARG A 55 -5.39 14.77 6.50
N ASN A 56 -5.45 13.74 5.67
CA ASN A 56 -4.46 12.67 5.59
C ASN A 56 -4.02 12.51 4.14
N VAL A 57 -2.97 13.24 3.76
CA VAL A 57 -2.54 13.39 2.36
C VAL A 57 -1.06 13.07 2.22
N ARG A 58 -0.68 12.41 1.13
CA ARG A 58 0.71 12.14 0.75
C ARG A 58 1.02 12.69 -0.64
N TYR A 59 2.15 13.39 -0.75
CA TYR A 59 2.71 13.88 -2.00
C TYR A 59 3.86 12.98 -2.45
N LEU A 60 3.89 12.61 -3.73
CA LEU A 60 4.91 11.74 -4.31
C LEU A 60 4.93 11.78 -5.83
N TRP A 61 6.01 11.29 -6.41
CA TRP A 61 6.08 11.04 -7.85
C TRP A 61 5.52 9.65 -8.17
N LEU A 62 4.48 9.60 -9.01
CA LEU A 62 3.85 8.37 -9.47
C LEU A 62 4.19 8.10 -10.94
N ARG A 63 4.39 6.83 -11.30
CA ARG A 63 4.61 6.42 -12.69
C ARG A 63 3.28 6.00 -13.32
N TYR A 64 3.03 6.46 -14.54
CA TYR A 64 1.90 6.05 -15.37
C TYR A 64 2.37 5.39 -16.67
N PRO A 65 1.75 4.29 -17.12
CA PRO A 65 0.77 3.47 -16.39
C PRO A 65 1.32 2.94 -15.06
N ALA A 66 0.44 2.67 -14.10
CA ALA A 66 0.85 2.21 -12.77
C ALA A 66 1.60 0.87 -12.88
N PRO A 67 2.80 0.71 -12.30
CA PRO A 67 3.48 -0.58 -12.31
C PRO A 67 2.66 -1.63 -11.55
N ALA A 68 2.63 -2.87 -12.06
CA ALA A 68 1.98 -3.98 -11.40
C ALA A 68 2.49 -4.14 -9.95
N GLY A 69 1.56 -4.33 -9.00
CA GLY A 69 1.87 -4.48 -7.58
C GLY A 69 2.31 -3.19 -6.86
N SER A 70 2.27 -2.04 -7.53
CA SER A 70 2.58 -0.76 -6.88
C SER A 70 1.55 -0.42 -5.79
N GLU A 71 2.06 -0.02 -4.61
CA GLU A 71 1.26 0.38 -3.47
C GLU A 71 1.93 1.54 -2.72
N SER A 72 1.14 2.43 -2.14
CA SER A 72 1.62 3.42 -1.19
C SER A 72 0.50 3.77 -0.21
N CYS A 73 0.81 3.84 1.08
CA CYS A 73 -0.16 4.26 2.09
C CYS A 73 0.36 5.44 2.93
N THR A 74 -0.57 6.26 3.42
CA THR A 74 -0.38 7.20 4.52
C THR A 74 -1.32 6.85 5.66
N ARG A 75 -0.80 6.90 6.89
CA ARG A 75 -1.52 6.49 8.10
C ARG A 75 -1.31 7.52 9.18
N ARG A 76 -2.39 7.87 9.88
CA ARG A 76 -2.33 8.73 11.07
C ARG A 76 -3.40 8.35 12.08
N THR A 77 -3.17 8.71 13.33
CA THR A 77 -4.24 8.67 14.35
C THR A 77 -4.79 10.08 14.52
N ILE A 78 -6.11 10.18 14.69
CA ILE A 78 -6.81 11.45 14.97
C ILE A 78 -7.79 11.25 16.12
N THR A 79 -8.06 12.32 16.86
CA THR A 79 -9.16 12.35 17.83
C THR A 79 -10.29 13.19 17.25
N LEU A 80 -11.49 12.60 17.18
CA LEU A 80 -12.69 13.23 16.66
C LEU A 80 -13.70 13.43 17.78
N GLU A 81 -14.47 14.50 17.69
CA GLU A 81 -15.67 14.70 18.49
C GLU A 81 -16.84 13.90 17.90
N ALA A 82 -17.91 13.77 18.68
CA ALA A 82 -19.15 13.21 18.13
C ALA A 82 -19.78 14.20 17.16
N GLY A 83 -20.17 13.75 15.97
CA GLY A 83 -20.75 14.65 14.98
C GLY A 83 -20.94 14.04 13.60
N LYS A 84 -21.44 14.86 12.68
CA LYS A 84 -21.50 14.56 11.26
C LYS A 84 -20.25 15.13 10.59
N TYR A 85 -19.68 14.35 9.69
CA TYR A 85 -18.49 14.71 8.93
C TYR A 85 -18.75 14.54 7.45
N ARG A 86 -18.31 15.50 6.64
CA ARG A 86 -18.09 15.30 5.22
C ARG A 86 -16.69 14.73 5.03
N TRP A 87 -16.60 13.59 4.37
CA TRP A 87 -15.35 12.92 4.05
C TRP A 87 -15.19 12.90 2.55
N GLU A 88 -14.10 13.47 2.05
CA GLU A 88 -13.87 13.68 0.62
C GLU A 88 -12.43 13.32 0.23
N THR A 89 -12.24 12.78 -0.97
CA THR A 89 -10.91 12.47 -1.50
C THR A 89 -10.15 13.73 -1.90
N ASP A 90 -8.89 13.85 -1.51
CA ASP A 90 -7.98 14.89 -1.97
C ASP A 90 -7.38 14.49 -3.34
N HIS A 91 -7.99 15.01 -4.41
CA HIS A 91 -7.48 14.98 -5.80
C HIS A 91 -7.30 13.61 -6.45
N SER A 92 -8.40 12.87 -6.56
CA SER A 92 -8.65 11.93 -7.66
C SER A 92 -9.49 12.61 -8.75
N SER A 93 -9.58 12.04 -9.95
CA SER A 93 -10.36 12.62 -11.06
C SER A 93 -11.76 13.13 -10.61
N PRO A 94 -12.28 14.24 -11.14
CA PRO A 94 -13.40 15.02 -10.57
C PRO A 94 -14.76 14.30 -10.53
N SER A 95 -14.86 13.07 -11.02
CA SER A 95 -16.02 12.23 -10.76
C SER A 95 -15.73 11.32 -9.56
N THR A 96 -16.27 11.72 -8.41
CA THR A 96 -16.49 10.89 -7.21
C THR A 96 -15.22 10.69 -6.35
N ARG A 97 -15.22 10.75 -5.01
CA ARG A 97 -16.21 10.24 -4.05
C ARG A 97 -16.11 11.01 -2.73
N GLU A 98 -17.23 11.59 -2.32
CA GLU A 98 -17.45 12.11 -0.97
C GLU A 98 -18.51 11.27 -0.27
N ARG A 99 -18.54 11.29 1.06
CA ARG A 99 -19.67 10.81 1.84
C ARG A 99 -19.88 11.65 3.09
N THR A 100 -21.11 11.75 3.53
CA THR A 100 -21.40 12.17 4.91
C THR A 100 -21.41 10.94 5.82
N ILE A 101 -20.81 11.07 7.00
CA ILE A 101 -20.77 10.01 8.01
C ILE A 101 -21.02 10.59 9.39
N ALA A 102 -21.79 9.89 10.22
CA ALA A 102 -21.91 10.18 11.64
C ALA A 102 -20.86 9.37 12.40
N LEU A 103 -20.04 10.04 13.20
CA LEU A 103 -18.98 9.43 14.00
C LEU A 103 -19.23 9.73 15.48
N VAL A 104 -18.88 8.76 16.33
CA VAL A 104 -18.85 8.95 17.78
C VAL A 104 -17.51 9.55 18.18
N ALA A 105 -17.48 10.26 19.31
CA ALA A 105 -16.25 10.81 19.85
C ALA A 105 -15.22 9.70 20.13
N GLY A 106 -13.95 9.95 19.83
CA GLY A 106 -12.86 9.02 20.15
C GLY A 106 -11.66 9.10 19.21
N LYS A 107 -10.72 8.17 19.42
CA LYS A 107 -9.53 8.01 18.57
C LYS A 107 -9.85 7.13 17.37
N TYR A 108 -9.38 7.55 16.20
CA TYR A 108 -9.50 6.81 14.94
C TYR A 108 -8.13 6.63 14.28
N ARG A 109 -7.86 5.43 13.77
CA ARG A 109 -6.77 5.20 12.82
C ARG A 109 -7.30 5.52 11.43
N TRP A 110 -6.70 6.50 10.79
CA TRP A 110 -7.01 6.92 9.44
C TRP A 110 -5.94 6.37 8.50
N VAL A 111 -6.39 5.65 7.48
CA VAL A 111 -5.56 5.01 6.46
C VAL A 111 -6.05 5.46 5.09
N ASP A 112 -5.14 6.02 4.30
CA ASP A 112 -5.35 6.25 2.88
C ASP A 112 -4.28 5.46 2.12
N CYS A 113 -4.68 4.67 1.13
CA CYS A 113 -3.79 3.84 0.34
C CYS A 113 -4.10 4.00 -1.14
N ILE A 114 -3.05 3.88 -1.96
CA ILE A 114 -3.17 3.66 -3.39
C ILE A 114 -2.65 2.28 -3.75
N HIS A 115 -3.30 1.62 -4.71
CA HIS A 115 -2.94 0.30 -5.20
C HIS A 115 -2.98 0.29 -6.73
N TYR A 116 -2.11 -0.48 -7.37
CA TYR A 116 -2.23 -0.82 -8.78
C TYR A 116 -3.65 -1.34 -9.10
N PHE A 117 -4.23 -0.85 -10.19
CA PHE A 117 -5.53 -1.30 -10.68
C PHE A 117 -5.61 -1.17 -12.21
N GLU A 118 -5.92 -2.29 -12.87
CA GLU A 118 -6.23 -2.30 -14.30
C GLU A 118 -7.71 -1.91 -14.52
N ARG A 119 -7.96 -0.82 -15.24
CA ARG A 119 -9.33 -0.45 -15.63
C ARG A 119 -9.80 -1.31 -16.80
N ALA A 120 -11.13 -1.45 -16.94
CA ALA A 120 -11.75 -2.11 -18.10
C ALA A 120 -11.33 -1.55 -19.48
N SER A 121 -10.78 -0.33 -19.52
CA SER A 121 -10.18 0.28 -20.71
C SER A 121 -8.77 -0.23 -21.04
N GLY A 122 -8.23 -1.20 -20.30
CA GLY A 122 -6.86 -1.72 -20.46
C GLY A 122 -5.77 -0.74 -20.02
N ILE A 123 -6.07 0.16 -19.09
CA ILE A 123 -5.13 1.17 -18.61
C ILE A 123 -4.89 0.98 -17.12
N ASP A 124 -3.63 0.79 -16.77
CA ASP A 124 -3.20 0.70 -15.38
C ASP A 124 -3.19 2.08 -14.73
N VAL A 125 -3.93 2.17 -13.63
CA VAL A 125 -4.08 3.36 -12.80
C VAL A 125 -3.82 3.00 -11.33
N TYR A 126 -3.87 4.00 -10.46
CA TYR A 126 -3.89 3.77 -9.03
C TYR A 126 -5.33 3.85 -8.50
N ARG A 127 -5.82 2.81 -7.83
CA ARG A 127 -7.03 2.84 -7.00
C ARG A 127 -6.69 3.43 -5.65
N HIS A 128 -7.43 4.42 -5.21
CA HIS A 128 -7.33 5.00 -3.88
C HIS A 128 -8.42 4.45 -2.97
N GLU A 129 -8.04 4.04 -1.76
CA GLU A 129 -8.92 3.58 -0.70
C GLU A 129 -8.68 4.42 0.54
N SER A 130 -9.77 4.85 1.20
CA SER A 130 -9.68 5.60 2.44
C SER A 130 -10.57 4.97 3.52
N ALA A 131 -10.00 4.80 4.70
CA ALA A 131 -10.60 4.05 5.79
C ALA A 131 -10.34 4.71 7.16
N LEU A 132 -11.37 4.72 8.01
CA LEU A 132 -11.29 5.12 9.42
C LEU A 132 -11.63 3.91 10.28
N GLN A 133 -10.70 3.51 11.15
CA GLN A 133 -10.94 2.51 12.18
C GLN A 133 -11.10 3.19 13.53
N ASN A 134 -12.25 2.99 14.18
CA ASN A 134 -12.41 3.40 15.58
C ASN A 134 -11.48 2.55 16.45
N VAL A 135 -10.55 3.17 17.18
CA VAL A 135 -9.52 2.46 17.97
C VAL A 135 -10.14 1.68 19.13
N ARG A 136 -11.26 2.15 19.68
CA ARG A 136 -11.94 1.50 20.81
C ARG A 136 -12.75 0.29 20.37
N THR A 137 -13.55 0.44 19.30
CA THR A 137 -14.47 -0.62 18.88
C THR A 137 -13.89 -1.53 17.80
N GLY A 138 -12.80 -1.12 17.15
CA GLY A 138 -12.22 -1.81 16.00
C GLY A 138 -13.03 -1.66 14.70
N GLY A 139 -14.20 -1.01 14.75
CA GLY A 139 -15.10 -0.86 13.62
C GLY A 139 -14.53 0.06 12.53
N TRP A 140 -14.78 -0.31 11.27
CA TRP A 140 -14.28 0.39 10.09
C TRP A 140 -15.38 1.18 9.39
N ALA A 141 -15.03 2.36 8.90
CA ALA A 141 -15.79 3.12 7.93
C ALA A 141 -14.90 3.39 6.70
N HIS A 142 -15.50 3.31 5.51
CA HIS A 142 -14.77 3.48 4.25
C HIS A 142 -15.36 4.62 3.43
N LEU A 143 -14.48 5.42 2.83
CA LEU A 143 -14.85 6.27 1.72
C LEU A 143 -14.97 5.37 0.48
N PRO A 144 -15.96 5.57 -0.39
CA PRO A 144 -15.99 4.84 -1.65
C PRO A 144 -14.68 5.07 -2.43
N ASP A 145 -14.14 4.04 -3.09
CA ASP A 145 -12.82 4.08 -3.73
C ASP A 145 -12.67 5.23 -4.74
N SER A 146 -11.47 5.70 -5.03
CA SER A 146 -11.30 6.63 -6.16
C SER A 146 -10.13 6.22 -7.02
N TRP A 147 -9.84 6.99 -8.08
CA TRP A 147 -8.83 6.60 -9.05
C TRP A 147 -7.94 7.80 -9.38
N LEU A 148 -6.63 7.57 -9.35
CA LEU A 148 -5.64 8.50 -9.85
C LEU A 148 -5.21 8.06 -11.24
N GLN A 149 -5.41 8.92 -12.23
CA GLN A 149 -5.11 8.66 -13.63
C GLN A 149 -4.48 9.90 -14.26
N ASN A 150 -3.53 9.71 -15.18
CA ASN A 150 -2.87 10.80 -15.90
C ASN A 150 -3.38 10.99 -17.35
N GLY A 151 -4.67 10.70 -17.59
CA GLY A 151 -5.27 10.87 -18.93
C GLY A 151 -4.50 10.15 -20.05
N GLN A 152 -4.01 8.93 -19.77
CA GLN A 152 -3.22 8.10 -20.68
C GLN A 152 -1.85 8.68 -21.12
N LYS A 153 -1.38 9.75 -20.47
CA LYS A 153 -0.03 10.26 -20.74
C LYS A 153 0.98 9.47 -19.90
N PRO A 154 1.91 8.72 -20.53
CA PRO A 154 2.89 7.96 -19.78
C PRO A 154 3.94 8.89 -19.15
N GLY A 155 4.61 8.39 -18.12
CA GLY A 155 5.73 9.09 -17.48
C GLY A 155 5.60 9.22 -15.97
N LEU A 156 6.53 9.99 -15.40
CA LEU A 156 6.57 10.31 -13.98
C LEU A 156 5.82 11.62 -13.72
N VAL A 157 4.85 11.59 -12.82
CA VAL A 157 3.94 12.71 -12.55
C VAL A 157 3.96 13.02 -11.07
N PHE A 158 4.15 14.28 -10.71
CA PHE A 158 4.00 14.71 -9.33
C PHE A 158 2.51 14.63 -8.99
N SER A 159 2.18 13.80 -8.01
CA SER A 159 0.82 13.45 -7.65
C SER A 159 0.66 13.52 -6.14
N TRP A 160 -0.59 13.54 -5.69
CA TRP A 160 -0.94 13.34 -4.30
C TRP A 160 -2.22 12.54 -4.20
N TYR A 161 -2.37 11.85 -3.08
CA TYR A 161 -3.57 11.13 -2.72
C TYR A 161 -3.86 11.33 -1.23
N GLY A 162 -5.08 11.04 -0.85
CA GLY A 162 -5.52 11.14 0.53
C GLY A 162 -6.98 11.54 0.63
N SER A 163 -7.38 11.94 1.82
CA SER A 163 -8.70 12.46 2.05
C SER A 163 -8.74 13.52 3.15
N THR A 164 -9.83 14.27 3.15
CA THR A 164 -10.15 15.32 4.10
C THR A 164 -11.44 14.96 4.82
N LEU A 165 -11.45 15.16 6.14
CA LEU A 165 -12.63 15.10 7.00
C LEU A 165 -12.95 16.50 7.48
N THR A 166 -14.17 16.96 7.19
CA THR A 166 -14.68 18.27 7.60
C THR A 166 -15.89 18.05 8.49
N GLN A 167 -15.89 18.61 9.71
CA GLN A 167 -17.05 18.55 10.58
C GLN A 167 -18.14 19.48 10.04
N LEU A 168 -19.39 19.02 10.02
CA LEU A 168 -20.56 19.74 9.51
C LEU A 168 -21.37 20.38 10.64
#